data_AF-A0A0K1P9R8-F1
#
_entry.id   AF-A0A0K1P9R8-F1
#
_cell.length_a   1.000
_cell.length_b   1.000
_cell.length_c   1.000
_cell.angle_alpha   90.00
_cell.angle_beta   90.00
_cell.angle_gamma   90.00
#
_symmetry.space_group_name_H-M   'P 1'
#
loop_
_entity.id
_entity.type
_entity.pdbx_description
1 polymer ?
#
loop_
_entity_poly.entity_id
_entity_poly.type
_entity_poly.pdbx_seq_one_letter_code
_entity_poly.pdbx_strand_id
1 'polypeptide(L)'
;MEPAASRPQMAWSNLPGRVTEQPKRFLACIAAGQLAGLAFLGFLVLVYLAFESERPFEWPVRVVAGFLLGEKALEAPDGLTYALGIGVNQLIPALFWSAVYAWFVMSPRFPTRNSTCIALGLGIGVLAIAVDVYFILPPGMTVLHDQDFWWEHIRRSWDWIAHGVYGLAMGYFFTVLQPRIEKVRPSVRIDI
;
A
#
# COMPACT_ATOMS: atom_id res chain seq x y z
N MET A 1 55.63 -29.37 0.46
CA MET A 1 54.17 -29.53 0.40
C MET A 1 53.59 -28.85 1.63
N GLU A 2 53.15 -27.60 1.47
CA GLU A 2 52.48 -26.86 2.55
C GLU A 2 51.02 -27.34 2.68
N PRO A 3 50.51 -27.54 3.90
CA PRO A 3 49.11 -27.90 4.08
C PRO A 3 48.24 -26.66 3.82
N ALA A 4 47.24 -26.84 2.95
CA ALA A 4 46.25 -25.83 2.63
C ALA A 4 45.54 -25.37 3.92
N ALA A 5 45.76 -24.12 4.32
CA ALA A 5 45.03 -23.48 5.39
C ALA A 5 43.53 -23.51 5.07
N SER A 6 42.77 -24.29 5.83
CA SER A 6 41.32 -24.33 5.77
C SER A 6 40.79 -22.94 6.10
N ARG A 7 40.27 -22.23 5.09
CA ARG A 7 39.58 -20.97 5.31
C ARG A 7 38.42 -21.24 6.28
N PRO A 8 38.31 -20.51 7.40
CA PRO A 8 37.16 -20.64 8.26
C PRO A 8 35.92 -20.28 7.43
N GLN A 9 35.05 -21.25 7.21
CA GLN A 9 33.68 -20.99 6.75
C GLN A 9 33.03 -20.17 7.86
N MET A 10 33.08 -18.84 7.73
CA MET A 10 32.21 -17.97 8.51
C MET A 10 30.79 -18.41 8.20
N ALA A 11 30.14 -19.03 9.18
CA ALA A 11 28.73 -19.34 9.15
C ALA A 11 27.94 -18.02 9.17
N TRP A 12 27.78 -17.43 7.99
CA TRP A 12 26.98 -16.22 7.75
C TRP A 12 25.49 -16.41 8.07
N SER A 13 25.07 -17.64 8.42
CA SER A 13 23.70 -17.99 8.74
C SER A 13 23.21 -17.44 10.09
N ASN A 14 24.10 -17.03 10.99
CA ASN A 14 23.74 -16.71 12.38
C ASN A 14 24.06 -15.26 12.76
N LEU A 15 23.75 -14.28 11.91
CA LEU A 15 23.69 -12.88 12.35
C LEU A 15 22.31 -12.62 13.00
N PRO A 16 22.21 -12.58 14.34
CA PRO A 16 20.93 -12.44 15.05
C PRO A 16 20.11 -11.20 14.64
N GLY A 17 20.74 -10.19 14.03
CA GLY A 17 20.07 -8.99 13.53
C GLY A 17 19.21 -9.15 12.27
N ARG A 18 19.31 -10.25 11.50
CA ARG A 18 18.47 -10.41 10.29
C ARG A 18 17.07 -10.94 10.58
N VAL A 19 16.90 -11.76 11.62
CA VAL A 19 15.60 -12.38 11.95
C VAL A 19 14.70 -11.42 12.74
N THR A 20 15.28 -10.59 13.60
CA THR A 20 14.53 -9.64 14.46
C THR A 20 13.98 -8.42 13.71
N GLU A 21 14.54 -8.09 12.55
CA GLU A 21 14.11 -6.92 11.74
C GLU A 21 13.03 -7.27 10.69
N GLN A 22 12.82 -8.56 10.39
CA GLN A 22 11.78 -8.97 9.43
C GLN A 22 10.35 -8.61 9.88
N PRO A 23 9.94 -8.88 11.14
CA PRO A 23 8.59 -8.50 11.60
C PRO A 23 8.38 -6.99 11.56
N LYS A 24 9.37 -6.20 11.98
CA LYS A 24 9.29 -4.72 11.95
C LYS A 24 9.17 -4.21 10.53
N ARG A 25 9.91 -4.79 9.59
CA ARG A 25 9.88 -4.40 8.18
C ARG A 25 8.56 -4.78 7.51
N PHE A 26 7.99 -5.94 7.84
CA PHE A 26 6.65 -6.31 7.40
C PHE A 26 5.60 -5.32 7.93
N LEU A 27 5.63 -5.01 9.23
CA LEU A 27 4.74 -4.02 9.84
C LEU A 27 4.89 -2.62 9.19
N ALA A 28 6.11 -2.23 8.82
CA ALA A 28 6.35 -0.98 8.09
C ALA A 28 5.67 -0.99 6.70
N CYS A 29 5.64 -2.14 5.99
CA CYS A 29 4.89 -2.27 4.75
C CYS A 29 3.38 -2.14 4.97
N ILE A 30 2.83 -2.81 5.99
CA ILE A 30 1.40 -2.70 6.32
C ILE A 30 1.05 -1.25 6.64
N ALA A 31 1.79 -0.61 7.53
CA ALA A 31 1.56 0.80 7.90
C ALA A 31 1.68 1.73 6.69
N ALA A 32 2.69 1.55 5.83
CA ALA A 32 2.84 2.33 4.62
C ALA A 32 1.65 2.17 3.65
N GLY A 33 1.13 0.94 3.51
CA GLY A 33 -0.04 0.68 2.68
C GLY A 33 -1.32 1.29 3.22
N GLN A 34 -1.53 1.28 4.54
CA GLN A 34 -2.70 1.95 5.17
C GLN A 34 -2.63 3.47 4.98
N LEU A 35 -1.47 4.07 5.22
CA LEU A 35 -1.26 5.50 4.97
C LEU A 35 -1.44 5.85 3.49
N ALA A 36 -0.99 4.99 2.59
CA ALA A 36 -1.21 5.14 1.15
C ALA A 36 -2.70 5.03 0.78
N GLY A 37 -3.44 4.10 1.39
CA GLY A 37 -4.89 3.97 1.20
C GLY A 37 -5.64 5.22 1.68
N LEU A 38 -5.17 5.86 2.75
CA LEU A 38 -5.70 7.16 3.18
C LEU A 38 -5.34 8.28 2.20
N ALA A 39 -4.11 8.29 1.67
CA ALA A 39 -3.71 9.27 0.66
C ALA A 39 -4.53 9.13 -0.63
N PHE A 40 -4.85 7.90 -1.04
CA PHE A 40 -5.76 7.61 -2.16
C PHE A 40 -7.14 8.23 -1.95
N LEU A 41 -7.81 7.91 -0.84
CA LEU A 41 -9.14 8.45 -0.54
C LEU A 41 -9.10 9.97 -0.36
N GLY A 42 -8.09 10.48 0.33
CA GLY A 42 -7.88 11.91 0.54
C GLY A 42 -7.72 12.64 -0.79
N PHE A 43 -6.97 12.08 -1.73
CA PHE A 43 -6.84 12.65 -3.07
C PHE A 43 -8.19 12.71 -3.80
N LEU A 44 -8.96 11.62 -3.82
CA LEU A 44 -10.28 11.63 -4.46
C LEU A 44 -11.23 12.64 -3.80
N VAL A 45 -11.24 12.72 -2.47
CA VAL A 45 -12.02 13.74 -1.74
C VAL A 45 -11.61 15.15 -2.15
N LEU A 46 -10.31 15.43 -2.23
CA LEU A 46 -9.80 16.74 -2.65
C LEU A 46 -10.18 17.06 -4.11
N VAL A 47 -10.16 16.06 -4.99
CA VAL A 47 -10.59 16.23 -6.37
C VAL A 47 -12.07 16.58 -6.44
N TYR A 48 -12.93 15.91 -5.68
CA TYR A 48 -14.36 16.23 -5.69
C TYR A 48 -14.62 17.60 -5.10
N LEU A 49 -13.93 17.95 -4.02
CA LEU A 49 -14.00 19.27 -3.42
C LEU A 49 -13.58 20.39 -4.38
N ALA A 50 -12.55 20.16 -5.20
CA ALA A 50 -11.95 21.20 -6.05
C ALA A 50 -12.52 21.26 -7.48
N PHE A 51 -12.96 20.13 -8.04
CA PHE A 51 -13.25 19.99 -9.47
C PHE A 51 -14.63 19.41 -9.79
N GLU A 52 -15.31 18.74 -8.87
CA GLU A 52 -16.60 18.07 -9.13
C GLU A 52 -17.73 18.70 -8.29
N SER A 53 -17.99 19.99 -8.50
CA SER A 53 -18.92 20.80 -7.68
C SER A 53 -20.37 20.34 -7.67
N GLU A 54 -20.78 19.48 -8.61
CA GLU A 54 -22.13 18.94 -8.70
C GLU A 54 -22.40 17.83 -7.69
N ARG A 55 -21.36 17.29 -7.07
CA ARG A 55 -21.45 16.23 -6.08
C ARG A 55 -20.73 16.65 -4.79
N PRO A 56 -21.18 16.16 -3.63
CA PRO A 56 -20.53 16.50 -2.38
C PRO A 56 -19.14 15.86 -2.28
N PHE A 57 -18.22 16.47 -1.53
CA PHE A 57 -16.80 16.06 -1.53
C PHE A 57 -16.57 14.64 -1.00
N GLU A 58 -17.47 14.14 -0.15
CA GLU A 58 -17.44 12.80 0.43
C GLU A 58 -17.97 11.71 -0.50
N TRP A 59 -18.39 12.08 -1.72
CA TRP A 59 -18.91 11.15 -2.73
C TRP A 59 -18.01 9.93 -2.98
N PRO A 60 -16.68 10.04 -3.10
CA PRO A 60 -15.82 8.87 -3.29
C PRO A 60 -15.92 7.84 -2.17
N VAL A 61 -16.06 8.29 -0.91
CA VAL A 61 -16.20 7.40 0.24
C VAL A 61 -17.55 6.65 0.17
N ARG A 62 -18.59 7.33 -0.31
CA ARG A 62 -19.93 6.74 -0.52
C ARG A 62 -19.93 5.71 -1.62
N VAL A 63 -19.23 5.95 -2.73
CA VAL A 63 -19.07 4.99 -3.83
C VAL A 63 -18.37 3.71 -3.34
N VAL A 64 -17.31 3.85 -2.54
CA VAL A 64 -16.64 2.68 -1.92
C VAL A 64 -17.61 1.93 -1.01
N ALA A 65 -18.38 2.63 -0.17
CA ALA A 65 -19.38 2.02 0.70
C ALA A 65 -20.51 1.32 -0.08
N GLY A 66 -20.83 1.83 -1.28
CA GLY A 66 -21.80 1.25 -2.20
C GLY A 66 -21.48 -0.19 -2.61
N PHE A 67 -20.21 -0.61 -2.53
CA PHE A 67 -19.85 -2.02 -2.70
C PHE A 67 -20.60 -2.94 -1.70
N LEU A 68 -20.77 -2.50 -0.46
CA LEU A 68 -21.47 -3.28 0.58
C LEU A 68 -22.95 -2.89 0.72
N LEU A 69 -23.27 -1.61 0.59
CA LEU A 69 -24.60 -1.07 0.91
C LEU A 69 -25.48 -0.80 -0.31
N GLY A 70 -24.95 -0.95 -1.52
CA GLY A 70 -25.64 -0.61 -2.76
C GLY A 70 -26.01 0.88 -2.84
N GLU A 71 -27.15 1.15 -3.46
CA GLU A 71 -27.70 2.51 -3.65
C GLU A 71 -27.90 3.26 -2.33
N LYS A 72 -28.14 2.57 -1.21
CA LYS A 72 -28.36 3.22 0.10
C LYS A 72 -27.18 4.10 0.50
N ALA A 73 -25.94 3.72 0.17
CA ALA A 73 -24.77 4.56 0.41
C ALA A 73 -24.77 5.86 -0.40
N LEU A 74 -25.42 5.86 -1.57
CA LEU A 74 -25.49 6.95 -2.54
C LEU A 74 -26.74 7.83 -2.42
N GLU A 75 -27.77 7.39 -1.72
CA GLU A 75 -29.00 8.18 -1.56
C GLU A 75 -29.17 8.75 -0.15
N ALA A 76 -28.87 7.94 0.88
CA ALA A 76 -29.13 8.28 2.27
C ALA A 76 -27.93 7.92 3.17
N PRO A 77 -26.78 8.62 2.99
CA PRO A 77 -25.57 8.30 3.72
C PRO A 77 -25.72 8.69 5.19
N ASP A 78 -25.29 7.80 6.07
CA ASP A 78 -25.20 8.02 7.51
C ASP A 78 -23.75 7.86 8.00
N GLY A 79 -23.53 8.01 9.30
CA GLY A 79 -22.19 7.82 9.89
C GLY A 79 -21.59 6.44 9.62
N LEU A 80 -22.43 5.40 9.55
CA LEU A 80 -22.00 4.04 9.25
C LEU A 80 -21.52 3.90 7.79
N THR A 81 -22.18 4.58 6.85
CA THR A 81 -21.79 4.62 5.44
C THR A 81 -20.35 5.08 5.27
N TYR A 82 -19.96 6.16 5.94
CA TYR A 82 -18.59 6.68 5.86
C TYR A 82 -17.58 5.75 6.55
N ALA A 83 -17.94 5.18 7.70
CA ALA A 83 -17.10 4.22 8.40
C ALA A 83 -16.85 2.97 7.55
N LEU A 84 -17.88 2.45 6.88
CA LEU A 84 -17.77 1.31 5.97
C LEU A 84 -16.98 1.66 4.71
N GLY A 85 -17.19 2.83 4.10
CA GLY A 85 -16.42 3.24 2.93
C GLY A 85 -14.92 3.32 3.21
N ILE A 86 -14.53 3.96 4.32
CA ILE A 86 -13.13 3.99 4.75
C ILE A 86 -12.66 2.58 5.12
N GLY A 87 -13.45 1.84 5.89
CA GLY A 87 -13.11 0.49 6.35
C GLY A 87 -12.87 -0.49 5.20
N VAL A 88 -13.75 -0.52 4.21
CA VAL A 88 -13.62 -1.35 3.00
C VAL A 88 -12.32 -1.04 2.28
N ASN A 89 -12.04 0.25 2.00
CA ASN A 89 -10.80 0.65 1.35
C ASN A 89 -9.54 0.24 2.14
N GLN A 90 -9.56 0.43 3.46
CA GLN A 90 -8.39 0.15 4.30
C GLN A 90 -8.15 -1.34 4.50
N LEU A 91 -9.22 -2.11 4.74
CA LEU A 91 -9.14 -3.51 5.13
C LEU A 91 -9.05 -4.48 3.95
N ILE A 92 -9.51 -4.06 2.75
CA ILE A 92 -9.49 -4.91 1.56
C ILE A 92 -8.32 -4.51 0.64
N PRO A 93 -8.43 -3.49 -0.25
CA PRO A 93 -7.38 -3.23 -1.22
C PRO A 93 -6.10 -2.72 -0.55
N ALA A 94 -6.18 -1.76 0.38
CA ALA A 94 -4.97 -1.20 0.99
C ALA A 94 -4.17 -2.25 1.77
N LEU A 95 -4.85 -3.12 2.52
CA LEU A 95 -4.20 -4.22 3.24
C LEU A 95 -3.63 -5.27 2.27
N PHE A 96 -4.43 -5.73 1.29
CA PHE A 96 -3.99 -6.71 0.30
C PHE A 96 -2.74 -6.25 -0.45
N TRP A 97 -2.76 -5.05 -1.03
CA TRP A 97 -1.63 -4.51 -1.78
C TRP A 97 -0.42 -4.19 -0.91
N SER A 98 -0.62 -3.85 0.37
CA SER A 98 0.49 -3.74 1.32
C SER A 98 1.21 -5.07 1.56
N ALA A 99 0.48 -6.19 1.58
CA ALA A 99 1.05 -7.53 1.68
C ALA A 99 1.77 -7.93 0.39
N VAL A 100 1.21 -7.59 -0.77
CA VAL A 100 1.89 -7.77 -2.07
C VAL A 100 3.18 -6.97 -2.12
N TYR A 101 3.16 -5.70 -1.69
CA TYR A 101 4.36 -4.87 -1.58
C TYR A 101 5.39 -5.50 -0.63
N ALA A 102 4.95 -5.97 0.54
CA ALA A 102 5.80 -6.64 1.51
C ALA A 102 6.47 -7.89 0.92
N TRP A 103 5.73 -8.69 0.15
CA TRP A 103 6.26 -9.88 -0.53
C TRP A 103 7.48 -9.56 -1.40
N PHE A 104 7.40 -8.49 -2.21
CA PHE A 104 8.53 -8.06 -3.03
C PHE A 104 9.67 -7.50 -2.20
N VAL A 105 9.38 -6.58 -1.29
CA VAL A 105 10.41 -5.87 -0.52
C VAL A 105 11.14 -6.81 0.43
N MET A 106 10.47 -7.80 1.00
CA MET A 106 11.10 -8.80 1.88
C MET A 106 11.98 -9.80 1.13
N SER A 107 11.91 -9.85 -0.21
CA SER A 107 12.79 -10.70 -1.00
C SER A 107 14.26 -10.35 -0.77
N PRO A 108 15.15 -11.34 -0.53
CA PRO A 108 16.58 -11.10 -0.36
C PRO A 108 17.26 -10.43 -1.56
N ARG A 109 16.62 -10.49 -2.73
CA ARG A 109 17.13 -9.91 -3.98
C ARG A 109 16.62 -8.49 -4.22
N PHE A 110 15.66 -8.01 -3.43
CA PHE A 110 15.07 -6.70 -3.66
C PHE A 110 15.98 -5.58 -3.10
N PRO A 111 16.44 -4.64 -3.94
CA PRO A 111 17.23 -3.51 -3.49
C PRO A 111 16.35 -2.52 -2.71
N THR A 112 16.71 -2.20 -1.48
CA THR A 112 15.94 -1.29 -0.59
C THR A 112 16.29 0.19 -0.76
N ARG A 113 16.60 0.61 -1.99
CA ARG A 113 16.88 2.02 -2.28
C ARG A 113 15.55 2.78 -2.37
N ASN A 114 15.56 4.07 -2.04
CA ASN A 114 14.33 4.88 -2.07
C ASN A 114 13.67 4.86 -3.45
N SER A 115 14.46 5.00 -4.52
CA SER A 115 13.94 4.98 -5.89
C SER A 115 13.30 3.64 -6.28
N THR A 116 13.86 2.51 -5.84
CA THR A 116 13.33 1.18 -6.15
C THR A 116 12.07 0.88 -5.35
N CYS A 117 11.99 1.32 -4.09
CA CYS A 117 10.76 1.27 -3.29
C CYS A 117 9.63 2.10 -3.92
N ILE A 118 9.92 3.34 -4.32
CA ILE A 118 8.93 4.22 -4.99
C ILE A 118 8.49 3.62 -6.33
N ALA A 119 9.42 3.13 -7.15
CA ALA A 119 9.10 2.50 -8.42
C ALA A 119 8.24 1.24 -8.25
N LEU A 120 8.54 0.41 -7.25
CA LEU A 120 7.70 -0.74 -6.91
C LEU A 120 6.31 -0.29 -6.46
N GLY A 121 6.22 0.73 -5.61
CA GLY A 121 4.93 1.28 -5.15
C GLY A 121 4.08 1.76 -6.32
N LEU A 122 4.64 2.52 -7.24
CA LEU A 122 3.99 2.91 -8.50
C LEU A 122 3.52 1.71 -9.32
N GLY A 123 4.38 0.69 -9.47
CA GLY A 123 4.02 -0.54 -10.15
C GLY A 123 2.82 -1.25 -9.50
N ILE A 124 2.75 -1.25 -8.17
CA ILE A 124 1.60 -1.75 -7.44
C ILE A 124 0.38 -0.87 -7.63
N GLY A 125 0.51 0.46 -7.67
CA GLY A 125 -0.61 1.35 -7.99
C GLY A 125 -1.23 1.06 -9.35
N VAL A 126 -0.40 0.84 -10.38
CA VAL A 126 -0.87 0.44 -11.72
C VAL A 126 -1.51 -0.95 -11.71
N LEU A 127 -0.94 -1.89 -10.97
CA LEU A 127 -1.53 -3.23 -10.84
C LEU A 127 -2.85 -3.21 -10.06
N ALA A 128 -2.94 -2.37 -9.04
CA ALA A 128 -4.13 -2.18 -8.22
C ALA A 128 -5.29 -1.64 -9.05
N ILE A 129 -5.08 -0.58 -9.85
CA ILE A 129 -6.18 -0.12 -10.72
C ILE A 129 -6.60 -1.17 -11.74
N ALA A 130 -5.63 -1.90 -12.33
CA ALA A 130 -5.94 -2.98 -13.26
C ALA A 130 -6.81 -4.06 -12.61
N VAL A 131 -6.42 -4.55 -11.44
CA VAL A 131 -7.11 -5.64 -10.74
C VAL A 131 -8.39 -5.14 -10.06
N ASP A 132 -8.28 -4.16 -9.18
CA ASP A 132 -9.38 -3.70 -8.35
C ASP A 132 -10.46 -3.06 -9.20
N VAL A 133 -10.10 -2.22 -10.17
CA VAL A 133 -11.09 -1.41 -10.88
C VAL A 133 -11.49 -2.00 -12.23
N TYR A 134 -10.62 -2.70 -12.96
CA TYR A 134 -11.03 -3.29 -14.23
C TYR A 134 -11.56 -4.72 -14.09
N PHE A 135 -11.18 -5.47 -13.04
CA PHE A 135 -11.55 -6.87 -12.90
C PHE A 135 -12.41 -7.20 -11.68
N ILE A 136 -12.38 -6.41 -10.61
CA ILE A 136 -13.07 -6.77 -9.35
C ILE A 136 -14.27 -5.87 -9.05
N LEU A 137 -14.07 -4.56 -8.90
CA LEU A 137 -15.07 -3.65 -8.34
C LEU A 137 -16.29 -3.49 -9.27
N PRO A 138 -16.18 -3.04 -10.53
CA PRO A 138 -17.33 -2.94 -11.41
C PRO A 138 -18.07 -4.26 -11.63
N PRO A 139 -17.39 -5.39 -11.94
CA PRO A 139 -18.08 -6.66 -12.07
C PRO A 139 -18.73 -7.09 -10.74
N GLY A 140 -18.05 -6.88 -9.61
CA GLY A 140 -18.56 -7.21 -8.29
C GLY A 140 -19.78 -6.39 -7.90
N MET A 141 -19.77 -5.07 -8.13
CA MET A 141 -20.92 -4.20 -7.91
C MET A 141 -22.09 -4.57 -8.82
N THR A 142 -21.81 -4.87 -10.10
CA THR A 142 -22.85 -5.30 -11.04
C THR A 142 -23.49 -6.62 -10.59
N VAL A 143 -22.70 -7.58 -10.11
CA VAL A 143 -23.24 -8.86 -9.62
C VAL A 143 -24.02 -8.71 -8.31
N LEU A 144 -23.61 -7.79 -7.43
CA LEU A 144 -24.22 -7.62 -6.11
C LEU A 144 -25.45 -6.69 -6.12
N HIS A 145 -25.46 -5.68 -6.99
CA HIS A 145 -26.40 -4.56 -6.96
C HIS A 145 -26.98 -4.20 -8.33
N ASP A 146 -26.71 -4.99 -9.37
CA ASP A 146 -27.14 -4.73 -10.77
C ASP A 146 -26.70 -3.38 -11.35
N GLN A 147 -25.69 -2.72 -10.74
CA GLN A 147 -25.17 -1.41 -11.13
C GLN A 147 -23.65 -1.30 -10.92
N ASP A 148 -23.01 -0.43 -11.72
CA ASP A 148 -21.59 -0.10 -11.60
C ASP A 148 -21.41 1.30 -10.98
N PHE A 149 -21.52 1.36 -9.66
CA PHE A 149 -21.36 2.62 -8.94
C PHE A 149 -19.98 3.24 -9.16
N TRP A 150 -18.94 2.45 -9.46
CA TRP A 150 -17.59 2.98 -9.60
C TRP A 150 -17.46 3.80 -10.88
N TRP A 151 -17.74 3.24 -12.06
CA TRP A 151 -17.55 4.00 -13.31
C TRP A 151 -18.66 4.99 -13.64
N GLU A 152 -19.85 4.81 -13.08
CA GLU A 152 -20.91 5.83 -13.17
C GLU A 152 -20.54 7.10 -12.38
N HIS A 153 -19.74 6.94 -11.34
CA HIS A 153 -19.50 8.02 -10.41
C HIS A 153 -18.08 8.57 -10.40
N ILE A 154 -17.06 7.74 -10.49
CA ILE A 154 -15.65 8.14 -10.47
C ILE A 154 -15.14 8.26 -11.90
N ARG A 155 -14.63 9.44 -12.27
CA ARG A 155 -14.02 9.64 -13.59
C ARG A 155 -12.71 8.85 -13.68
N ARG A 156 -12.57 8.09 -14.77
CA ARG A 156 -11.38 7.27 -15.07
C ARG A 156 -10.05 8.00 -14.89
N SER A 157 -9.93 9.24 -15.36
CA SER A 157 -8.69 10.02 -15.23
C SER A 157 -8.30 10.26 -13.77
N TRP A 158 -9.28 10.60 -12.92
CA TRP A 158 -9.03 10.83 -11.50
C TRP A 158 -8.67 9.55 -10.77
N ASP A 159 -9.30 8.44 -11.16
CA ASP A 159 -9.01 7.14 -10.59
C ASP A 159 -7.58 6.65 -10.89
N TRP A 160 -7.13 6.82 -12.15
CA TRP A 160 -5.73 6.55 -12.53
C TRP A 160 -4.75 7.40 -11.74
N ILE A 161 -5.03 8.69 -11.54
CA ILE A 161 -4.16 9.57 -10.76
C ILE A 161 -4.18 9.17 -9.28
N ALA A 162 -5.35 8.85 -8.72
CA ALA A 162 -5.49 8.40 -7.34
C ALA A 162 -4.66 7.14 -7.07
N HIS A 163 -4.69 6.16 -7.98
CA HIS A 163 -3.86 4.96 -7.91
C HIS A 163 -2.36 5.26 -8.08
N GLY A 164 -2.00 6.26 -8.88
CA GLY A 164 -0.64 6.80 -8.92
C GLY A 164 -0.21 7.38 -7.57
N VAL A 165 -1.07 8.19 -6.93
CA VAL A 165 -0.85 8.74 -5.58
C VAL A 165 -0.71 7.62 -4.55
N TYR A 166 -1.56 6.61 -4.60
CA TYR A 166 -1.48 5.41 -3.76
C TYR A 166 -0.10 4.76 -3.87
N GLY A 167 0.34 4.45 -5.09
CA GLY A 167 1.62 3.79 -5.32
C GLY A 167 2.83 4.62 -4.86
N LEU A 168 2.83 5.92 -5.17
CA LEU A 168 3.86 6.85 -4.70
C LEU A 168 3.92 6.92 -3.18
N ALA A 169 2.76 7.09 -2.54
CA ALA A 169 2.64 7.19 -1.09
C ALA A 169 3.11 5.91 -0.40
N MET A 170 2.75 4.73 -0.93
CA MET A 170 3.17 3.45 -0.37
C MET A 170 4.70 3.31 -0.38
N GLY A 171 5.33 3.55 -1.53
CA GLY A 171 6.78 3.47 -1.65
C GLY A 171 7.48 4.50 -0.76
N TYR A 172 6.98 5.74 -0.73
CA TYR A 172 7.50 6.81 0.13
C TYR A 172 7.38 6.48 1.62
N PHE A 173 6.17 6.17 2.12
CA PHE A 173 5.97 5.88 3.53
C PHE A 173 6.77 4.66 3.98
N PHE A 174 6.90 3.63 3.14
CA PHE A 174 7.77 2.51 3.47
C PHE A 174 9.23 2.96 3.69
N THR A 175 9.75 3.85 2.82
CA THR A 175 11.13 4.33 2.97
C THR A 175 11.37 5.13 4.25
N VAL A 176 10.32 5.81 4.74
CA VAL A 176 10.35 6.58 5.99
C VAL A 176 10.22 5.66 7.21
N LEU A 177 9.34 4.67 7.15
CA LEU A 177 8.98 3.80 8.29
C LEU A 177 9.87 2.57 8.45
N GLN A 178 10.61 2.17 7.41
CA GLN A 178 11.45 0.97 7.49
C GLN A 178 12.54 1.14 8.56
N PRO A 179 12.86 0.08 9.32
CA PRO A 179 13.95 0.12 10.28
C PRO A 179 15.27 0.51 9.62
N ARG A 180 15.98 1.48 10.20
CA ARG A 180 17.33 1.82 9.76
C ARG A 180 18.29 0.81 10.35
N ILE A 181 19.04 0.11 9.50
CA ILE A 181 20.17 -0.69 9.97
C ILE A 181 21.24 0.30 10.40
N GLU A 182 21.30 0.59 11.70
CA GLU A 182 22.47 1.23 12.28
C GLU A 182 23.66 0.33 11.99
N LYS A 183 24.60 0.82 11.18
CA LYS A 183 25.91 0.18 11.07
C LYS A 183 26.52 0.24 12.47
N VAL A 184 26.51 -0.88 13.18
CA VAL A 184 27.30 -1.05 14.40
C VAL A 184 28.73 -0.69 14.03
N ARG A 185 29.19 0.48 14.50
CA ARG A 185 30.62 0.83 14.38
C ARG A 185 31.35 -0.25 15.19
N PRO A 186 32.28 -1.00 14.59
CA PRO A 186 33.09 -1.92 15.39
C PRO A 186 33.78 -1.07 16.45
N SER A 187 33.47 -1.32 17.73
CA SER A 187 34.22 -0.75 18.83
C SER A 187 35.60 -1.39 18.74
N VAL A 188 36.57 -0.61 18.28
CA VAL A 188 37.97 -0.96 18.38
C VAL A 188 38.25 -0.99 19.88
N ARG A 189 38.26 -2.18 20.50
CA ARG A 189 38.93 -2.34 21.80
C ARG A 189 40.41 -2.22 21.51
N ILE A 190 40.98 -1.08 21.90
CA ILE A 190 42.41 -0.96 22.07
C ILE A 190 42.67 -1.49 23.48
N ASP A 191 43.05 -2.75 23.56
CA ASP A 191 43.65 -3.27 24.78
C ASP A 191 45.07 -2.66 24.85
N ILE A 192 45.30 -1.82 25.87
CA ILE A 192 46.62 -1.23 26.20
C ILE A 192 47.24 -2.09 27.30
#